data_AF-A0A932ZEJ8-F1
#
_entry.id   AF-A0A932ZEJ8-F1
#
_cell.length_a   1.000
_cell.length_b   1.000
_cell.length_c   1.000
_cell.angle_alpha   90.00
_cell.angle_beta   90.00
_cell.angle_gamma   90.00
#
_symmetry.space_group_name_H-M   'P 1'
#
loop_
_entity.id
_entity.type
_entity.pdbx_description
1 polymer ?
#
loop_
_entity_poly.entity_id
_entity_poly.type
_entity_poly.pdbx_seq_one_letter_code
_entity_poly.pdbx_strand_id
1 'polypeptide(L)'
;MPRAQKIPGALAEKFAAITALTDAFCEKHLNDEYRVLIHRVVGSLARKRPSPLLKGKENVWAAAAVHAIGRINFLDDPSQVPHCKPKILFEFFGIAESTGQNKS
;
A
#
# COMPACT_ATOMS: atom_id res chain seq x y z
N MET A 1 -6.87 -19.57 -3.47
CA MET A 1 -7.42 -18.23 -3.75
C MET A 1 -7.18 -17.32 -2.56
N PRO A 2 -6.62 -16.10 -2.72
CA PRO A 2 -6.55 -15.14 -1.63
C PRO A 2 -7.96 -14.82 -1.12
N ARG A 3 -8.13 -14.79 0.20
CA ARG A 3 -9.43 -14.57 0.83
C ARG A 3 -9.85 -13.11 0.64
N ALA A 4 -11.07 -12.88 0.12
CA ALA A 4 -11.65 -11.55 0.00
C ALA A 4 -11.61 -10.82 1.35
N GLN A 5 -11.18 -9.55 1.34
CA GLN A 5 -11.11 -8.75 2.56
C GLN A 5 -12.53 -8.42 3.02
N LYS A 6 -12.86 -8.71 4.28
CA LYS A 6 -14.08 -8.20 4.91
C LYS A 6 -13.85 -6.73 5.27
N ILE A 7 -14.49 -5.81 4.55
CA ILE A 7 -14.36 -4.37 4.73
C ILE A 7 -15.67 -3.81 5.27
N PRO A 8 -15.66 -2.95 6.32
CA PRO A 8 -16.86 -2.23 6.75
C PRO A 8 -17.43 -1.37 5.62
N GLY A 9 -18.75 -1.31 5.45
CA GLY A 9 -19.39 -0.59 4.34
C GLY A 9 -18.94 0.87 4.21
N ALA A 10 -18.82 1.59 5.34
CA ALA A 10 -18.34 2.98 5.38
C ALA A 10 -16.89 3.17 4.86
N LEU A 11 -16.10 2.08 4.76
CA LEU A 11 -14.70 2.09 4.33
C LEU A 11 -14.52 1.42 2.97
N ALA A 12 -15.58 0.91 2.33
CA ALA A 12 -15.50 0.14 1.09
C ALA A 12 -14.92 0.97 -0.06
N GLU A 13 -15.42 2.19 -0.27
CA GLU A 13 -14.91 3.10 -1.31
C GLU A 13 -13.46 3.49 -1.05
N LYS A 14 -13.13 3.83 0.21
CA LYS A 14 -11.76 4.19 0.61
C LYS A 14 -10.78 3.04 0.38
N PHE A 15 -11.18 1.82 0.76
CA PHE A 15 -10.40 0.60 0.52
C PHE A 15 -10.19 0.38 -0.98
N ALA A 16 -11.25 0.43 -1.78
CA ALA A 16 -11.19 0.22 -3.22
C ALA A 16 -10.27 1.23 -3.92
N ALA A 17 -10.36 2.50 -3.56
CA ALA A 17 -9.52 3.56 -4.10
C ALA A 17 -8.04 3.36 -3.75
N ILE A 18 -7.72 2.99 -2.51
CA ILE A 18 -6.34 2.68 -2.10
C ILE A 18 -5.83 1.45 -2.86
N THR A 19 -6.61 0.37 -2.92
CA THR A 19 -6.17 -0.86 -3.57
C THR A 19 -5.96 -0.69 -5.07
N ALA A 20 -6.80 0.10 -5.76
CA ALA A 20 -6.61 0.41 -7.17
C ALA A 20 -5.27 1.11 -7.44
N LEU A 21 -4.88 2.06 -6.59
CA LEU A 21 -3.58 2.73 -6.68
C LEU A 21 -2.41 1.75 -6.48
N THR A 22 -2.53 0.88 -5.48
CA THR A 22 -1.49 -0.13 -5.20
C THR A 22 -1.41 -1.22 -6.26
N ASP A 23 -2.53 -1.57 -6.89
CA ASP A 23 -2.60 -2.56 -7.96
C ASP A 23 -1.83 -2.07 -9.18
N ALA A 24 -2.05 -0.82 -9.58
CA ALA A 24 -1.30 -0.19 -10.67
C ALA A 24 0.21 -0.12 -10.38
N PHE A 25 0.60 0.12 -9.12
CA PHE A 25 2.01 0.08 -8.74
C PHE A 25 2.58 -1.35 -8.79
N CYS A 26 1.84 -2.33 -8.29
CA CYS A 26 2.29 -3.72 -8.28
C CYS A 26 2.44 -4.27 -9.69
N GLU A 27 1.50 -3.95 -10.59
CA GLU A 27 1.56 -4.34 -12.00
C GLU A 27 2.79 -3.77 -12.71
N LYS A 28 3.15 -2.52 -12.40
CA LYS A 28 4.27 -1.84 -13.06
C LYS A 28 5.64 -2.18 -12.47
N HIS A 29 5.72 -2.37 -11.16
CA HIS A 29 7.00 -2.38 -10.44
C HIS A 29 7.24 -3.61 -9.55
N LEU A 30 6.19 -4.38 -9.22
CA LEU A 30 6.28 -5.51 -8.30
C LEU A 30 5.68 -6.77 -8.93
N ASN A 31 4.87 -7.50 -8.17
CA ASN A 31 4.20 -8.72 -8.60
C ASN A 31 2.89 -8.94 -7.81
N ASP A 32 2.22 -10.05 -8.15
CA ASP A 32 0.94 -10.45 -7.56
C ASP A 32 1.02 -10.77 -6.06
N GLU A 33 2.17 -11.24 -5.58
CA GLU A 33 2.37 -11.57 -4.16
C GLU A 33 2.35 -10.30 -3.30
N TYR A 34 3.06 -9.25 -3.74
CA TYR A 34 3.02 -7.93 -3.09
C TYR A 34 1.61 -7.35 -3.12
N ARG A 35 0.91 -7.46 -4.25
CA ARG A 35 -0.49 -7.01 -4.38
C ARG A 35 -1.37 -7.61 -3.28
N VAL A 36 -1.29 -8.93 -3.11
CA VAL A 36 -2.07 -9.66 -2.09
C VAL A 36 -1.67 -9.23 -0.67
N LEU A 37 -0.38 -9.04 -0.38
CA LEU A 37 0.09 -8.60 0.94
C LEU A 37 -0.38 -7.18 1.27
N ILE A 38 -0.28 -6.27 0.31
CA ILE A 38 -0.71 -4.87 0.49
C ILE A 38 -2.22 -4.81 0.74
N HIS A 39 -3.04 -5.54 -0.03
CA HIS A 39 -4.49 -5.62 0.20
C HIS A 39 -4.85 -6.11 1.61
N ARG A 40 -4.09 -7.10 2.13
CA ARG A 40 -4.29 -7.59 3.51
C ARG A 40 -3.99 -6.53 4.55
N VAL A 41 -2.92 -5.75 4.36
CA VAL A 41 -2.58 -4.63 5.26
C VAL A 41 -3.64 -3.55 5.20
N VAL A 42 -4.02 -3.08 4.01
CA VAL A 42 -5.05 -2.05 3.85
C VAL A 42 -6.40 -2.52 4.42
N GLY A 43 -6.76 -3.78 4.20
CA GLY A 43 -7.98 -4.36 4.76
C GLY A 43 -7.95 -4.46 6.28
N SER A 44 -6.78 -4.73 6.86
CA SER A 44 -6.60 -4.73 8.31
C SER A 44 -6.71 -3.33 8.90
N LEU A 45 -6.17 -2.31 8.22
CA LEU A 45 -6.34 -0.90 8.60
C LEU A 45 -7.81 -0.47 8.50
N ALA A 46 -8.54 -0.88 7.46
CA ALA A 46 -9.96 -0.58 7.30
C ALA A 46 -10.82 -1.14 8.47
N ARG A 47 -10.42 -2.27 9.07
CA ARG A 47 -11.13 -2.90 10.18
C ARG A 47 -10.76 -2.36 11.58
N LYS A 48 -9.67 -1.62 11.72
CA LYS A 48 -9.31 -0.96 13.01
C LYS A 48 -10.41 0.03 13.42
N ARG A 49 -10.60 0.24 14.73
CA ARG A 49 -11.65 1.13 15.28
C ARG A 49 -11.05 2.20 16.21
N PRO A 50 -11.18 3.50 15.90
CA PRO A 50 -11.60 4.04 14.60
C PRO A 50 -10.57 3.64 13.52
N SER A 51 -11.01 3.52 12.26
CA SER A 51 -10.07 3.18 11.20
C SER A 51 -9.17 4.38 10.91
N PRO A 52 -7.84 4.20 10.83
CA PRO A 52 -6.95 5.28 10.44
C PRO A 52 -7.20 5.76 9.00
N LEU A 53 -7.77 4.90 8.14
CA LEU A 53 -8.12 5.24 6.76
C LEU A 53 -9.23 6.30 6.65
N LEU A 54 -9.98 6.56 7.74
CA LEU A 54 -10.94 7.67 7.80
C LEU A 54 -10.28 9.04 7.65
N LYS A 55 -8.96 9.13 7.87
CA LYS A 55 -8.19 10.37 7.79
C LYS A 55 -7.11 10.24 6.73
N GLY A 56 -6.83 11.33 6.01
CA GLY A 56 -5.77 11.40 5.01
C GLY A 56 -6.21 10.94 3.62
N LYS A 57 -5.32 11.20 2.65
CA LYS A 57 -5.55 10.91 1.24
C LYS A 57 -5.20 9.46 0.90
N GLU A 58 -5.88 8.92 -0.10
CA GLU A 58 -5.77 7.55 -0.59
C GLU A 58 -4.35 7.27 -1.09
N ASN A 59 -3.76 8.20 -1.85
CA ASN A 59 -2.39 8.07 -2.33
C ASN A 59 -1.38 7.96 -1.17
N VAL A 60 -1.58 8.72 -0.08
CA VAL A 60 -0.71 8.67 1.11
C VAL A 60 -0.77 7.30 1.76
N TRP A 61 -1.96 6.73 1.90
CA TRP A 61 -2.12 5.38 2.43
C TRP A 61 -1.59 4.30 1.49
N ALA A 62 -1.75 4.47 0.17
CA ALA A 62 -1.19 3.56 -0.83
C ALA A 62 0.34 3.52 -0.73
N ALA A 63 1.00 4.68 -0.75
CA ALA A 63 2.45 4.77 -0.60
C ALA A 63 2.92 4.19 0.74
N ALA A 64 2.25 4.52 1.85
CA ALA A 64 2.62 4.00 3.17
C ALA A 64 2.50 2.47 3.24
N ALA A 65 1.43 1.90 2.70
CA ALA A 65 1.22 0.44 2.71
C ALA A 65 2.25 -0.29 1.86
N VAL A 66 2.53 0.20 0.64
CA VAL A 66 3.56 -0.37 -0.24
C VAL A 66 4.94 -0.23 0.41
N HIS A 67 5.25 0.93 0.99
CA HIS A 67 6.54 1.19 1.61
C HIS A 67 6.77 0.31 2.85
N ALA A 68 5.75 0.12 3.68
CA ALA A 68 5.83 -0.76 4.85
C ALA A 68 6.05 -2.23 4.45
N ILE A 69 5.29 -2.74 3.46
CA ILE A 69 5.50 -4.09 2.92
C ILE A 69 6.88 -4.20 2.26
N GLY A 70 7.28 -3.20 1.48
CA GLY A 70 8.59 -3.13 0.84
C GLY A 70 9.74 -3.21 1.83
N ARG A 71 9.69 -2.41 2.91
CA ARG A 71 10.71 -2.43 3.98
C ARG A 71 10.85 -3.80 4.64
N ILE A 72 9.73 -4.47 4.94
CA ILE A 72 9.76 -5.80 5.57
C ILE A 72 10.41 -6.85 4.64
N ASN A 73 10.29 -6.67 3.32
CA ASN A 73 10.81 -7.59 2.32
C ASN A 73 12.11 -7.08 1.66
N PHE A 74 12.82 -6.12 2.26
CA PHE A 74 14.07 -5.57 1.73
C PHE A 74 13.98 -5.15 0.25
N LEU A 75 12.84 -4.56 -0.14
CA LEU A 75 12.54 -4.23 -1.54
C LEU A 75 13.57 -3.26 -2.16
N ASP A 76 14.28 -2.50 -1.33
CA ASP A 76 15.34 -1.58 -1.71
C ASP A 76 16.74 -2.23 -1.80
N ASP A 77 16.88 -3.52 -1.51
CA ASP A 77 18.11 -4.28 -1.73
C ASP A 77 18.14 -4.80 -3.18
N PRO A 78 19.17 -4.46 -3.99
CA PRO A 78 19.28 -4.88 -5.39
C PRO A 78 19.48 -6.40 -5.58
N SER A 79 19.75 -7.15 -4.50
CA SER A 79 19.79 -8.63 -4.53
C SER A 79 18.41 -9.28 -4.51
N GLN A 80 17.34 -8.53 -4.18
CA GLN A 80 15.98 -9.05 -4.11
C GLN A 80 15.26 -8.95 -5.46
N VAL A 81 14.27 -9.83 -5.68
CA VAL A 81 13.38 -9.79 -6.84
C VAL A 81 11.93 -9.89 -6.37
N PRO A 82 11.07 -8.90 -6.68
CA PRO A 82 11.38 -7.63 -7.36
C PRO A 82 12.24 -6.71 -6.47
N HIS A 83 12.94 -5.76 -7.11
CA HIS A 83 13.67 -4.67 -6.45
C HIS A 83 13.10 -3.32 -6.90
N CYS A 84 12.83 -2.43 -5.95
CA CYS A 84 12.35 -1.08 -6.21
C CYS A 84 12.83 -0.08 -5.16
N LYS A 85 13.44 1.02 -5.59
CA LYS A 85 13.87 2.09 -4.69
C LYS A 85 12.67 2.87 -4.12
N PRO A 86 12.71 3.32 -2.84
CA PRO A 86 11.64 4.11 -2.23
C PRO A 86 11.30 5.39 -3.00
N LYS A 87 12.29 6.02 -3.65
CA LYS A 87 12.08 7.19 -4.49
C LYS A 87 11.06 6.95 -5.61
N ILE A 88 11.15 5.82 -6.31
CA ILE A 88 10.23 5.45 -7.40
C ILE A 88 8.80 5.30 -6.85
N LEU A 89 8.67 4.69 -5.67
CA LEU A 89 7.40 4.53 -4.98
C LEU A 89 6.77 5.89 -4.65
N PHE A 90 7.51 6.79 -4.01
CA PHE A 90 6.96 8.08 -3.62
C PHE A 90 6.61 8.97 -4.82
N GLU A 91 7.44 8.96 -5.87
CA GLU A 91 7.16 9.64 -7.14
C GLU A 91 5.89 9.08 -7.81
N PHE A 92 5.73 7.75 -7.85
CA PHE A 92 4.56 7.12 -8.46
C PHE A 92 3.25 7.55 -7.79
N PHE A 93 3.23 7.66 -6.46
CA PHE A 93 2.04 8.09 -5.71
C PHE A 93 1.90 9.61 -5.59
N GLY A 94 2.80 10.39 -6.20
CA GLY A 94 2.79 11.86 -6.14
C GLY A 94 2.97 12.41 -4.74
N ILE A 95 3.84 11.78 -3.94
CA ILE A 95 4.06 12.11 -2.53
C ILE A 95 5.50 12.55 -2.32
N ALA A 96 5.69 13.62 -1.56
CA ALA A 96 7.01 13.96 -1.05
C ALA A 96 7.50 12.86 -0.10
N GLU A 97 8.72 12.37 -0.29
CA GLU A 97 9.32 11.27 0.50
C GLU A 97 9.15 11.45 2.02
N SER A 98 9.29 12.68 2.52
CA SER A 98 9.08 13.04 3.93
C SER A 98 7.66 12.79 4.47
N THR A 99 6.64 12.83 3.62
CA THR A 99 5.24 12.62 4.01
C THR A 99 4.89 11.13 4.07
N GLY A 100 5.49 10.32 3.18
CA GLY A 100 5.25 8.89 3.13
C GLY A 100 5.87 8.14 4.31
N GLN A 101 7.08 8.54 4.73
CA GLN A 101 7.78 7.91 5.85
C GLN A 101 7.05 8.07 7.19
N ASN A 102 6.41 9.22 7.45
CA ASN A 102 5.65 9.49 8.68
C ASN A 102 4.39 8.61 8.86
N LYS A 103 4.00 7.84 7.83
CA LYS A 103 2.80 7.01 7.83
C LYS A 103 3.10 5.50 7.71
N SER A 104 4.37 5.13 7.53
CA SER A 104 4.82 3.76 7.25
C SER A 104 5.44 3.05 8.44
#